data_AF-A0AA87WGZ9-F1
#
_entry.id   AF-A0AA87WGZ9-F1
#
_cell.length_a   1.000
_cell.length_b   1.000
_cell.length_c   1.000
_cell.angle_alpha   90.00
_cell.angle_beta   90.00
_cell.angle_gamma   90.00
#
_symmetry.space_group_name_H-M   'P 1'
#
loop_
_entity.id
_entity.type
_entity.pdbx_description
1 polymer ?
#
loop_
_entity_poly.entity_id
_entity_poly.type
_entity_poly.pdbx_seq_one_letter_code
_entity_poly.pdbx_strand_id
1 'polypeptide(L)' 'MDIEYDPEREAVAAMKLAAEADGAERQRWIMLALAWQQIARIPGPSLGVNSEQAA' A
#
# COMPACT_ATOMS: atom_id res chain seq x y z
N MET A 1 12.72 -5.99 -15.25
CA MET A 1 11.84 -6.91 -14.50
C MET A 1 11.00 -6.00 -13.63
N ASP A 2 9.97 -5.39 -14.23
CA ASP A 2 9.00 -4.56 -13.51
C ASP A 2 8.17 -5.50 -12.65
N ILE A 3 8.65 -5.74 -11.44
CA ILE A 3 7.77 -6.23 -10.40
C ILE A 3 6.94 -5.02 -10.04
N GLU A 4 5.78 -4.89 -10.69
CA GLU A 4 4.72 -3.97 -10.28
C GLU A 4 4.47 -4.26 -8.80
N TYR A 5 5.08 -3.43 -7.97
CA TYR A 5 5.05 -3.63 -6.54
C TYR A 5 3.70 -3.11 -6.09
N ASP A 6 2.77 -4.03 -5.85
CA ASP A 6 1.42 -3.73 -5.40
C ASP A 6 1.40 -3.60 -3.87
N PRO A 7 1.48 -2.37 -3.31
CA PRO A 7 1.41 -2.16 -1.86
C PRO A 7 0.08 -2.66 -1.27
N GLU A 8 -0.99 -2.75 -2.07
CA GLU A 8 -2.26 -3.36 -1.63
C GLU A 8 -2.11 -4.87 -1.37
N ARG A 9 -1.34 -5.57 -2.20
CA ARG A 9 -1.08 -7.01 -2.03
C ARG A 9 -0.28 -7.28 -0.76
N GLU A 10 0.69 -6.43 -0.45
CA GLU A 10 1.48 -6.48 0.79
C GLU A 10 0.61 -6.21 2.02
N ALA A 11 -0.33 -5.26 1.94
CA ALA A 11 -1.29 -5.00 3.02
C ALA A 11 -2.17 -6.24 3.31
N VAL A 12 -2.68 -6.90 2.26
CA VAL A 12 -3.47 -8.14 2.40
C VAL A 12 -2.64 -9.28 2.97
N ALA A 13 -1.38 -9.43 2.56
CA ALA A 13 -0.47 -10.42 3.10
C ALA A 13 -0.19 -10.19 4.60
N ALA A 14 0.08 -8.94 4.99
CA ALA A 14 0.27 -8.56 6.39
C ALA A 14 -1.00 -8.80 7.23
N MET A 15 -2.20 -8.55 6.70
CA MET A 15 -3.44 -8.87 7.40
C MET A 15 -3.66 -10.38 7.62
N LYS A 16 -3.24 -11.22 6.67
CA LYS A 16 -3.29 -12.68 6.84
C LYS A 16 -2.36 -13.15 7.95
N LEU A 17 -1.13 -12.66 7.96
CA LEU A 17 -0.16 -12.93 9.02
C LEU A 17 -0.66 -12.41 10.39
N ALA A 18 -1.36 -11.29 10.41
CA ALA A 18 -2.02 -10.80 11.63
C ALA A 18 -3.14 -11.73 12.13
N ALA A 19 -3.83 -12.43 11.24
CA ALA A 19 -4.88 -13.38 11.62
C ALA A 19 -4.30 -14.67 12.22
N GLU A 20 -3.09 -15.05 11.81
CA GLU A 20 -2.37 -16.23 12.30
C GLU A 20 -1.51 -15.93 13.54
N ALA A 21 -1.18 -14.66 13.80
CA ALA A 21 -0.40 -14.23 14.95
C ALA A 21 -1.28 -13.92 16.17
N ASP A 22 -0.72 -14.14 17.36
CA ASP A 22 -1.36 -13.84 18.64
C ASP A 22 -0.69 -12.67 19.38
N GLY A 23 -1.48 -11.98 20.20
CA GLY A 23 -0.99 -10.96 21.13
C GLY A 23 -0.29 -9.77 20.46
N ALA A 24 0.93 -9.46 20.90
CA ALA A 24 1.68 -8.30 20.43
C ALA A 24 2.12 -8.41 18.96
N GLU A 25 2.32 -9.64 18.46
CA GLU A 25 2.73 -9.87 17.07
C GLU A 25 1.59 -9.56 16.10
N ARG A 26 0.35 -9.91 16.49
CA ARG A 26 -0.86 -9.52 15.75
C ARG A 26 -0.96 -8.00 15.57
N GLN A 27 -0.69 -7.24 16.63
CA GLN A 27 -0.74 -5.78 16.56
C GLN A 27 0.33 -5.21 15.62
N ARG A 28 1.52 -5.81 15.56
CA ARG A 28 2.58 -5.40 14.62
C ARG A 28 2.16 -5.65 13.17
N TRP A 29 1.61 -6.81 12.87
CA TRP A 29 1.12 -7.12 11.53
C TRP A 29 -0.05 -6.23 11.10
N ILE A 30 -0.94 -5.87 12.02
CA ILE A 30 -2.02 -4.89 11.75
C ILE A 30 -1.43 -3.51 11.45
N MET A 31 -0.47 -3.03 12.24
CA MET A 31 0.19 -1.73 11.98
C MET A 31 0.91 -1.72 10.64
N LEU A 32 1.58 -2.83 10.27
CA LEU A 32 2.26 -2.96 8.99
C LEU A 32 1.27 -2.95 7.82
N ALA A 33 0.15 -3.68 7.93
CA ALA A 33 -0.89 -3.68 6.91
C ALA A 33 -1.48 -2.28 6.67
N LEU A 34 -1.70 -1.53 7.76
CA LEU A 34 -2.18 -0.15 7.68
C LEU A 34 -1.15 0.77 7.02
N ALA A 35 0.13 0.62 7.33
CA ALA A 35 1.19 1.40 6.68
C ALA A 35 1.26 1.16 5.17
N TRP A 36 1.13 -0.10 4.74
CA TRP A 36 1.08 -0.46 3.32
C TRP A 36 -0.14 0.13 2.60
N GLN A 37 -1.32 0.11 3.23
CA GLN A 37 -2.51 0.77 2.69
C GLN A 37 -2.33 2.29 2.54
N GLN A 38 -1.65 2.93 3.49
CA GLN A 38 -1.37 4.36 3.38
C GLN A 38 -0.45 4.67 2.21
N ILE A 39 0.57 3.85 1.97
CA ILE A 39 1.47 3.97 0.83
C ILE A 39 0.73 3.74 -0.49
N ALA A 40 -0.13 2.72 -0.56
CA ALA A 40 -0.96 2.43 -1.74
C ALA A 40 -1.89 3.60 -2.12
N ARG A 41 -2.30 4.38 -1.12
CA ARG A 41 -3.18 5.53 -1.31
C ARG A 41 -2.45 6.79 -1.74
N ILE A 42 -1.13 6.86 -1.60
CA ILE A 42 -0.34 7.95 -2.20
C ILE A 42 -0.37 7.68 -3.70
N PRO A 43 -1.15 8.44 -4.50
CA PRO A 43 -1.01 8.30 -5.93
C PRO A 43 0.43 8.71 -6.23
N GLY A 44 1.24 7.77 -6.72
CA GLY A 44 2.54 8.11 -7.31
C GLY A 44 2.32 9.29 -8.26
N PRO A 45 3.27 10.24 -8.36
CA PRO A 45 3.05 11.56 -8.94
C PRO A 45 2.26 11.40 -10.22
N SER A 46 0.96 11.62 -10.13
CA SER A 46 0.09 11.74 -11.26
C SER A 46 0.55 13.04 -11.86
N LEU A 47 1.51 12.91 -12.79
CA LEU A 47 1.86 13.93 -13.75
C LEU A 47 0.53 14.30 -14.39
N GLY A 48 -0.10 15.32 -13.82
CA GLY A 48 -1.15 16.07 -14.46
C GLY A 48 -0.51 16.64 -15.70
N VAL A 49 -0.56 15.86 -16.78
CA VAL A 49 -0.44 16.32 -18.14
C VAL A 49 -1.62 17.26 -18.37
N ASN A 50 -1.49 18.48 -17.84
CA ASN A 50 -2.23 19.64 -18.31
C ASN A 50 -1.65 20.01 -19.67
N SER A 51 -1.96 19.20 -20.67
CA SER A 51 -1.74 19.49 -22.08
C SER A 51 -2.96 20.20 -22.69
N GLU A 52 -3.53 21.18 -21.98
CA GLU A 52 -4.64 22.02 -22.48
C GLU A 52 -4.54 23.48 -22.00
N GLN A 53 -3.35 24.07 -22.07
CA GLN A 53 -3.23 25.53 -22.24
C GLN A 53 -2.43 25.82 -23.51
N ALA A 54 -3.08 25.59 -24.64
CA ALA A 54 -2.67 26.11 -25.94
C ALA A 54 -3.94 26.63 -26.65
N ALA A 55 -4.33 27.87 -26.33
CA ALA A 55 -5.16 28.72 -27.18
C ALA A 55 -5.01 30.17 -26.73
#